data_AF-A0A3D4PPE9-F1
#
_entry.id   AF-A0A3D4PPE9-F1
#
_cell.length_a   1.000
_cell.length_b   1.000
_cell.length_c   1.000
_cell.angle_alpha   90.00
_cell.angle_beta   90.00
_cell.angle_gamma   90.00
#
_symmetry.space_group_name_H-M   'P 1'
#
loop_
_entity.id
_entity.type
_entity.pdbx_description
1 polymer ?
#
loop_
_entity_poly.entity_id
_entity_poly.type
_entity_poly.pdbx_seq_one_letter_code
_entity_poly.pdbx_strand_id
1 'polypeptide(L)'
;MVASKWYENYRGSNSEVESADDEHRRNPLYGNLERMINREFMMMRKSILLILTLCMIAIFNSNIVQSQSLSKPALSDPGTYQTHVSKLLSNHCIACHGADLQEGDLRLDTLKADFSDSQSLATWVEVMDRMNLGEMPPADEPQ
;
A
#
# COMPACT_ATOMS: atom_id res chain seq x y z
N MET A 1 20.32 17.65 -49.31
CA MET A 1 21.10 18.92 -49.28
C MET A 1 20.54 19.98 -48.31
N VAL A 2 19.27 19.92 -47.88
CA VAL A 2 18.69 20.94 -46.98
C VAL A 2 19.10 20.76 -45.51
N ALA A 3 19.24 19.52 -45.03
CA ALA A 3 19.57 19.22 -43.63
C ALA A 3 20.97 19.70 -43.21
N SER A 4 21.97 19.67 -44.10
CA SER A 4 23.32 20.11 -43.79
C SER A 4 23.41 21.63 -43.58
N LYS A 5 22.63 22.41 -44.33
CA LYS A 5 22.60 23.87 -44.19
C LYS A 5 21.94 24.32 -42.89
N TRP A 6 20.94 23.57 -42.41
CA TRP A 6 20.33 23.81 -41.10
C TRP A 6 21.29 23.49 -39.95
N TYR A 7 22.01 22.36 -40.04
CA TYR A 7 22.96 21.94 -39.00
C TYR A 7 24.17 22.88 -38.86
N GLU A 8 24.72 23.38 -39.97
CA GLU A 8 25.79 24.38 -39.97
C GLU A 8 25.35 25.69 -39.31
N ASN A 9 24.12 26.17 -39.61
CA ASN A 9 23.59 27.41 -39.06
C ASN A 9 23.33 27.32 -37.54
N TYR A 10 22.80 26.17 -37.09
CA TYR A 10 22.57 25.91 -35.66
C TYR A 10 23.89 25.81 -34.87
N ARG A 11 24.91 25.18 -35.45
CA ARG A 11 26.24 25.09 -34.82
C ARG A 11 26.89 26.47 -34.65
N GLY A 12 26.77 27.35 -35.64
CA GLY A 12 27.35 28.70 -35.58
C GLY A 12 26.73 29.58 -34.50
N SER A 13 25.40 29.57 -34.36
CA SER A 13 24.72 30.36 -33.34
C SER A 13 25.06 29.94 -31.91
N ASN A 14 25.33 28.65 -31.69
CA ASN A 14 25.59 28.15 -30.34
C ASN A 14 27.01 28.48 -29.84
N SER A 15 27.99 28.59 -30.75
CA SER A 15 29.37 28.91 -30.39
C SER A 15 29.56 30.35 -29.87
N GLU A 16 28.75 31.30 -30.33
CA GLU A 16 28.79 32.69 -29.84
C GLU A 16 28.18 32.83 -28.43
N VAL A 17 27.16 32.02 -28.11
CA VAL A 17 26.53 32.02 -26.77
C VAL A 17 27.49 31.43 -25.73
N GLU A 18 28.17 30.32 -26.08
CA GLU A 18 29.11 29.64 -25.17
C GLU A 18 30.32 30.54 -24.81
N SER A 19 30.79 31.39 -25.73
CA SER A 19 31.91 32.30 -25.44
C SER A 19 31.52 33.46 -24.52
N ALA A 20 30.26 33.94 -24.60
CA ALA A 20 29.76 35.02 -23.75
C ALA A 20 29.54 34.54 -22.30
N ASP A 21 29.09 33.31 -22.12
CA ASP A 21 28.87 32.70 -20.81
C ASP A 21 30.20 32.41 -20.07
N ASP A 22 31.25 32.07 -20.81
CA ASP A 22 32.59 31.81 -20.26
C ASP A 22 33.27 33.08 -19.71
N GLU A 23 32.98 34.25 -20.28
CA GLU A 23 33.50 35.52 -19.76
C GLU A 23 32.82 35.93 -18.45
N HIS A 24 31.51 35.72 -18.33
CA HIS A 24 30.77 35.93 -17.09
C HIS A 24 31.27 35.02 -15.96
N ARG A 25 31.55 33.75 -16.25
CA ARG A 25 32.06 32.76 -15.29
C ARG A 25 33.45 33.08 -14.76
N ARG A 26 34.29 33.79 -15.52
CA ARG A 26 35.66 34.17 -15.12
C ARG A 26 35.73 35.43 -14.25
N ASN A 27 34.62 36.12 -13.99
CA ASN A 27 34.63 37.36 -13.20
C ASN A 27 34.64 37.08 -11.68
N PRO A 28 35.74 37.43 -10.96
CA PRO A 28 35.89 37.11 -9.54
C PRO A 28 34.95 37.91 -8.61
N LEU A 29 34.34 39.01 -9.08
CA LEU A 29 33.37 39.76 -8.28
C LEU A 29 32.06 38.98 -8.07
N TYR A 30 31.58 38.27 -9.10
CA TYR A 30 30.36 37.47 -9.00
C TYR A 30 30.58 36.18 -8.17
N GLY A 31 31.73 35.53 -8.31
CA GLY A 31 32.06 34.32 -7.53
C GLY A 31 32.26 34.57 -6.03
N ASN A 32 32.61 35.80 -5.61
CA ASN A 32 32.70 36.16 -4.19
C ASN A 32 31.32 36.45 -3.58
N LEU A 33 30.44 37.10 -4.34
CA LEU A 33 29.07 37.41 -3.93
C LEU A 33 28.23 36.14 -3.78
N GLU A 34 28.33 35.20 -4.72
CA GLU A 34 27.65 33.90 -4.64
C GLU A 34 28.11 33.07 -3.44
N ARG A 35 29.43 33.02 -3.16
CA ARG A 35 29.95 32.30 -1.99
C ARG A 35 29.44 32.89 -0.67
N MET A 36 29.24 34.19 -0.61
CA MET A 36 28.75 34.88 0.58
C MET A 36 27.24 34.65 0.79
N ILE A 37 26.44 34.76 -0.27
CA ILE A 37 25.01 34.44 -0.25
C ILE A 37 24.81 32.96 0.12
N ASN A 38 25.53 32.05 -0.54
CA ASN A 38 25.40 30.61 -0.28
C ASN A 38 25.87 30.20 1.12
N ARG A 39 26.81 30.92 1.75
CA ARG A 39 27.27 30.63 3.12
C ARG A 39 26.24 31.00 4.18
N GLU A 40 25.63 32.18 4.07
CA GLU A 40 24.60 32.65 5.00
C GLU A 40 23.27 31.87 4.80
N PHE A 41 22.88 31.60 3.55
CA PHE A 41 21.73 30.74 3.25
C PHE A 41 21.93 29.29 3.70
N MET A 42 23.17 28.78 3.68
CA MET A 42 23.49 27.43 4.17
C MET A 42 23.43 27.34 5.70
N MET A 43 23.78 28.40 6.43
CA MET A 43 23.62 28.44 7.89
C MET A 43 22.15 28.55 8.31
N MET A 44 21.31 29.25 7.54
CA MET A 44 19.86 29.33 7.79
C MET A 44 19.12 28.02 7.47
N ARG A 45 19.47 27.37 6.34
CA ARG A 45 18.91 26.08 5.92
C ARG A 45 19.30 24.91 6.84
N LYS A 46 20.53 24.91 7.37
CA LYS A 46 21.01 23.87 8.31
C LYS A 46 20.25 23.90 9.63
N SER A 47 19.96 25.08 10.17
CA SER A 47 19.17 25.24 11.40
C SER A 47 17.71 24.81 11.23
N ILE A 48 17.08 25.17 10.10
CA ILE A 48 15.71 24.76 9.78
C ILE A 48 15.63 23.23 9.61
N LEU A 49 16.58 22.60 8.91
CA LEU A 49 16.62 21.15 8.74
C LEU A 49 16.86 20.42 10.07
N LEU A 50 17.70 20.96 10.98
CA LEU A 50 17.94 20.41 12.32
C LEU A 50 16.69 20.47 13.21
N ILE A 51 15.94 21.57 13.14
CA ILE A 51 14.70 21.73 13.92
C ILE A 51 13.62 20.78 13.40
N LEU A 52 13.46 20.67 12.08
CA LEU A 52 12.48 19.76 11.47
C LEU A 52 12.79 18.28 11.77
N THR A 53 14.06 17.88 11.75
CA THR A 53 14.44 16.49 12.08
C THR A 53 14.24 16.18 13.56
N LEU A 54 14.56 17.12 14.47
CA LEU A 54 14.28 16.96 15.90
C LEU A 54 12.77 16.90 16.20
N CYS A 55 11.96 17.71 15.52
CA CYS A 55 10.49 17.64 15.65
C CYS A 55 9.93 16.30 15.17
N MET A 56 10.42 15.76 14.05
CA MET A 56 9.97 14.46 13.54
C MET A 56 10.37 13.32 14.49
N ILE A 57 11.55 13.37 15.12
CA ILE A 57 12.00 12.39 16.11
C ILE A 57 11.12 12.46 17.38
N ALA A 58 10.74 13.65 17.86
CA ALA A 58 9.86 13.80 19.01
C ALA A 58 8.45 13.23 18.76
N ILE A 59 7.91 13.40 17.55
CA ILE A 59 6.59 12.86 17.15
C ILE A 59 6.63 11.32 17.00
N PHE A 60 7.76 10.77 16.57
CA PHE A 60 7.94 9.32 16.42
C PHE A 60 8.05 8.60 17.78
N ASN A 61 8.68 9.21 18.78
CA ASN A 61 8.81 8.63 20.14
C ASN A 61 7.49 8.53 20.91
N SER A 62 6.49 9.37 20.61
CA SER A 62 5.17 9.32 21.26
C SER A 62 4.21 8.29 20.66
N ASN A 63 4.57 7.61 19.56
CA ASN A 63 3.73 6.61 18.88
C ASN A 63 4.30 5.17 18.93
N ILE A 64 5.41 4.94 19.65
CA ILE A 64 6.01 3.59 19.78
C ILE A 64 5.29 2.71 20.83
N VAL A 65 4.40 3.28 21.66
CA VAL A 65 3.58 2.53 22.64
C VAL A 65 2.16 2.29 22.11
N GLN A 66 2.01 1.91 20.84
CA GLN A 66 0.77 1.25 20.40
C GLN A 66 1.01 0.26 19.26
N SER A 67 2.12 -0.49 19.30
CA SER A 67 2.12 -1.81 18.69
C SER A 67 1.37 -2.77 19.62
N GLN A 68 0.05 -2.59 19.74
CA GLN A 68 -0.76 -3.77 20.02
C GLN A 68 -0.56 -4.64 18.79
N SER A 69 0.23 -5.70 18.98
CA SER A 69 0.09 -6.90 18.20
C SER A 69 -1.37 -7.30 18.35
N LEU A 70 -2.22 -6.79 17.47
CA LEU A 70 -3.42 -7.51 17.08
C LEU A 70 -2.83 -8.72 16.35
N SER A 71 -2.43 -9.72 17.14
CA SER A 71 -2.03 -11.01 16.62
C SER A 71 -3.14 -11.37 15.66
N LYS A 72 -2.79 -11.44 14.37
CA LYS A 72 -3.67 -11.96 13.34
C LYS A 72 -4.23 -13.24 13.95
N PRO A 73 -5.54 -13.33 14.24
CA PRO A 73 -6.05 -14.50 14.92
C PRO A 73 -5.62 -15.66 14.05
N ALA A 74 -4.78 -16.51 14.61
CA ALA A 74 -4.35 -17.69 13.90
C ALA A 74 -5.67 -18.43 13.67
N LEU A 75 -6.04 -18.66 12.40
CA LEU A 75 -7.20 -19.49 12.05
C LEU A 75 -7.10 -20.91 12.69
N SER A 76 -5.93 -21.25 13.25
CA SER A 76 -5.65 -22.45 14.04
C SER A 76 -5.97 -22.32 15.54
N ASP A 77 -6.39 -21.16 16.06
CA ASP A 77 -6.93 -21.05 17.41
C ASP A 77 -8.37 -21.56 17.42
N PRO A 78 -8.68 -22.68 18.10
CA PRO A 78 -10.05 -23.15 18.23
C PRO A 78 -10.97 -22.06 18.81
N GLY A 79 -10.46 -21.18 19.68
CA GLY A 79 -11.25 -20.08 20.24
C GLY A 79 -11.87 -19.15 19.18
N THR A 80 -11.17 -18.90 18.08
CA THR A 80 -11.62 -18.00 17.00
C THR A 80 -12.72 -18.62 16.14
N TYR A 81 -12.62 -19.91 15.79
CA TYR A 81 -13.66 -20.61 15.02
C TYR A 81 -14.98 -20.66 15.79
N GLN A 82 -14.94 -21.09 17.05
CA GLN A 82 -16.12 -21.19 17.90
C GLN A 82 -16.80 -19.83 18.14
N THR A 83 -16.04 -18.75 18.30
CA THR A 83 -16.59 -17.44 18.68
C THR A 83 -17.22 -16.70 17.49
N HIS A 84 -16.63 -16.80 16.31
CA HIS A 84 -17.06 -16.00 15.15
C HIS A 84 -17.70 -16.85 14.04
N VAL A 85 -17.01 -17.88 13.57
CA VAL A 85 -17.43 -18.64 12.38
C VAL A 85 -18.63 -19.52 12.69
N SER A 86 -18.60 -20.27 13.80
CA SER A 86 -19.73 -21.12 14.19
C SER A 86 -21.03 -20.32 14.38
N LYS A 87 -20.94 -19.14 15.00
CA LYS A 87 -22.10 -18.26 15.19
C LYS A 87 -22.64 -17.70 13.86
N LEU A 88 -21.75 -17.33 12.94
CA LEU A 88 -22.15 -16.89 11.60
C LEU A 88 -22.90 -18.00 10.86
N LEU A 89 -22.33 -19.21 10.83
CA LEU A 89 -22.98 -20.36 10.18
C LEU A 89 -24.35 -20.65 10.78
N SER A 90 -24.44 -20.68 12.11
CA SER A 90 -25.71 -20.95 12.81
C SER A 90 -26.80 -19.93 12.47
N ASN A 91 -26.44 -18.67 12.24
CA ASN A 91 -27.40 -17.60 12.00
C ASN A 91 -27.84 -17.49 10.54
N HIS A 92 -26.96 -17.83 9.59
CA HIS A 92 -27.17 -17.52 8.16
C HIS A 92 -27.10 -18.74 7.24
N CYS A 93 -26.54 -19.86 7.67
CA CYS A 93 -26.27 -21.01 6.79
C CYS A 93 -27.04 -22.27 7.20
N ILE A 94 -27.16 -22.55 8.50
CA ILE A 94 -27.73 -23.83 8.98
C ILE A 94 -29.23 -23.97 8.70
N ALA A 95 -29.98 -22.87 8.53
CA ALA A 95 -31.40 -22.96 8.20
C ALA A 95 -31.65 -23.69 6.86
N CYS A 96 -30.77 -23.49 5.86
CA CYS A 96 -30.88 -24.10 4.54
C CYS A 96 -29.93 -25.30 4.33
N HIS A 97 -28.84 -25.38 5.10
CA HIS A 97 -27.80 -26.43 4.99
C HIS A 97 -27.59 -27.21 6.30
N GLY A 98 -28.66 -27.43 7.05
CA GLY A 98 -28.67 -28.11 8.34
C GLY A 98 -29.29 -29.51 8.29
N ALA A 99 -29.66 -30.05 9.44
CA ALA A 99 -30.27 -31.38 9.51
C ALA A 99 -31.64 -31.47 8.84
N ASP A 100 -32.43 -30.39 8.96
CA ASP A 100 -33.82 -30.35 8.50
C ASP A 100 -33.93 -30.08 7.00
N LEU A 101 -33.05 -29.25 6.46
CA LEU A 101 -33.01 -28.84 5.05
C LEU A 101 -31.56 -28.85 4.55
N GLN A 102 -31.35 -29.44 3.37
CA GLN A 102 -30.02 -29.65 2.76
C GLN A 102 -30.04 -29.16 1.32
N GLU A 103 -30.26 -27.86 1.14
CA GLU A 103 -30.29 -27.28 -0.20
C GLU A 103 -28.97 -27.55 -0.94
N GLY A 104 -29.07 -27.93 -2.21
CA GLY A 104 -27.91 -28.24 -3.03
C GLY A 104 -27.07 -29.44 -2.56
N ASP A 105 -27.64 -30.35 -1.75
CA ASP A 105 -26.93 -31.52 -1.18
C ASP A 105 -25.73 -31.11 -0.28
N LEU A 106 -25.82 -29.94 0.35
CA LEU A 106 -24.78 -29.38 1.20
C LEU A 106 -25.20 -29.39 2.67
N ARG A 107 -24.32 -29.92 3.53
CA ARG A 107 -24.48 -30.02 4.99
C ARG A 107 -23.36 -29.31 5.74
N LEU A 108 -23.69 -28.21 6.40
CA LEU A 108 -22.73 -27.34 7.08
C LEU A 108 -22.74 -27.49 8.62
N ASP A 109 -23.79 -28.06 9.21
CA ASP A 109 -23.90 -28.29 10.65
C ASP A 109 -22.87 -29.32 11.17
N THR A 110 -22.47 -30.25 10.31
CA THR A 110 -21.48 -31.29 10.63
C THR A 110 -20.11 -31.04 10.00
N LEU A 111 -19.96 -29.97 9.20
CA LEU A 111 -18.71 -29.66 8.52
C LEU A 111 -17.65 -29.22 9.54
N LYS A 112 -16.50 -29.89 9.52
CA LYS A 112 -15.39 -29.59 10.43
C LYS A 112 -14.53 -28.48 9.83
N ALA A 113 -14.02 -27.59 10.68
CA ALA A 113 -12.94 -26.66 10.32
C ALA A 113 -11.57 -27.36 10.34
N ASP A 114 -11.49 -28.55 9.74
CA ASP A 114 -10.26 -29.29 9.55
C ASP A 114 -9.79 -29.14 8.11
N PHE A 115 -8.89 -28.18 7.88
CA PHE A 115 -8.33 -27.92 6.55
C PHE A 115 -7.21 -28.88 6.16
N SER A 116 -6.85 -29.83 7.03
CA SER A 116 -5.95 -30.94 6.66
C SER A 116 -6.70 -32.08 5.98
N ASP A 117 -8.00 -32.19 6.21
CA ASP A 117 -8.88 -33.11 5.49
C ASP A 117 -9.27 -32.52 4.13
N SER A 118 -8.88 -33.21 3.06
CA SER A 118 -9.13 -32.76 1.68
C SER A 118 -10.62 -32.61 1.36
N GLN A 119 -11.48 -33.46 1.95
CA GLN A 119 -12.92 -33.41 1.70
C GLN A 119 -13.54 -32.17 2.37
N SER A 120 -13.24 -31.96 3.65
CA SER A 120 -13.69 -30.77 4.38
C SER A 120 -13.19 -29.49 3.72
N LEU A 121 -11.92 -29.45 3.30
CA LEU A 121 -11.35 -28.31 2.57
C LEU A 121 -12.09 -28.04 1.25
N ALA A 122 -12.36 -29.07 0.45
CA ALA A 122 -13.07 -28.92 -0.82
C ALA A 122 -14.48 -28.33 -0.61
N THR A 123 -15.19 -28.79 0.41
CA THR A 123 -16.51 -28.23 0.76
C THR A 123 -16.41 -26.75 1.17
N TRP A 124 -15.41 -26.37 1.96
CA TRP A 124 -15.20 -24.97 2.33
C TRP A 124 -14.88 -24.07 1.13
N VAL A 125 -14.10 -24.57 0.17
CA VAL A 125 -13.80 -23.85 -1.08
C VAL A 125 -15.09 -23.65 -1.88
N GLU A 126 -15.90 -24.70 -2.04
CA GLU A 126 -17.18 -24.62 -2.76
C GLU A 126 -18.12 -23.59 -2.12
N VAL A 127 -18.26 -23.58 -0.79
CA VAL A 127 -19.08 -22.59 -0.08
C VAL A 127 -18.64 -21.16 -0.38
N MET A 128 -17.33 -20.93 -0.31
CA MET A 128 -16.74 -19.63 -0.59
C MET A 128 -16.95 -19.21 -2.05
N ASP A 129 -16.82 -20.13 -3.00
CA ASP A 129 -17.06 -19.87 -4.41
C ASP A 129 -18.53 -19.52 -4.68
N ARG A 130 -19.48 -20.27 -4.10
CA ARG A 130 -20.93 -19.99 -4.23
C ARG A 130 -21.32 -18.64 -3.64
N MET A 131 -20.74 -18.26 -2.50
CA MET A 131 -20.92 -16.93 -1.92
C MET A 131 -20.35 -15.83 -2.83
N ASN A 132 -19.16 -16.03 -3.38
CA ASN A 132 -18.52 -15.05 -4.28
C ASN A 132 -19.28 -14.89 -5.60
N LEU A 133 -19.94 -15.95 -6.07
CA LEU A 133 -20.81 -15.92 -7.25
C LEU A 133 -22.19 -15.30 -6.95
N GLY A 134 -22.51 -15.02 -5.68
CA GLY A 134 -23.81 -14.52 -5.26
C GLY A 134 -24.94 -15.54 -5.40
N GLU A 135 -24.61 -16.83 -5.50
CA GLU A 135 -25.58 -17.93 -5.52
C GLU A 135 -26.09 -18.25 -4.11
N MET A 136 -25.30 -17.88 -3.09
CA MET A 136 -25.65 -17.98 -1.68
C MET A 136 -25.39 -16.64 -0.98
N PRO A 137 -26.32 -16.15 -0.14
CA PRO A 137 -27.67 -16.66 0.12
C PRO A 137 -28.66 -16.38 -1.03
N PRO A 138 -29.83 -17.07 -1.09
CA PRO A 138 -30.84 -16.83 -2.11
C PRO A 138 -31.41 -15.40 -2.03
N ALA A 139 -32.01 -14.93 -3.14
CA ALA A 139 -32.36 -13.51 -3.31
C ALA A 139 -33.39 -12.97 -2.31
N ASP A 140 -34.15 -13.85 -1.67
CA ASP A 140 -35.14 -13.56 -0.63
C ASP A 140 -34.56 -13.53 0.79
N GLU A 141 -33.29 -13.89 0.96
CA GLU A 141 -32.57 -13.87 2.24
C GLU A 141 -31.50 -12.76 2.28
N PRO A 142 -31.23 -12.18 3.46
CA PRO A 142 -30.22 -11.12 3.61
C PRO A 142 -28.79 -11.67 3.51
N GLN A 143 -27.91 -10.90 2.84
CA GLN A 143 -26.45 -11.12 2.81
C GLN A 143 -25.74 -10.57 4.05
#